data_AF-A0A286AQC6-F1
#
_entry.id   AF-A0A286AQC6-F1
#
_cell.length_a   1.000
_cell.length_b   1.000
_cell.length_c   1.000
_cell.angle_alpha   90.00
_cell.angle_beta   90.00
_cell.angle_gamma   90.00
#
_symmetry.space_group_name_H-M   'P 1'
#
loop_
_entity.id
_entity.type
_entity.pdbx_description
1 polymer ?
#
loop_
_entity_poly.entity_id
_entity_poly.type
_entity_poly.pdbx_seq_one_letter_code
_entity_poly.pdbx_strand_id
1 'polypeptide(L)'
;MGSMRSRKKLFLVSMTFEAPPYEAVMRAAIEILDDLVPGVELLKRYGKPELDPYYSAGTELDSIGVNSDVRKLRTKLISKEMRSRFGAAWLSVPASTMQEQETIGAFIILLCGRTRGVAVPFGEPR
;
A
#
# COMPACT_ATOMS: atom_id res chain seq x y z
N MET A 1 -34.95 -41.25 24.06
CA MET A 1 -33.66 -40.98 24.72
C MET A 1 -32.58 -41.66 23.89
N GLY A 2 -31.52 -41.05 23.34
CA GLY A 2 -31.05 -39.68 23.27
C GLY A 2 -30.13 -39.55 22.04
N SER A 3 -30.27 -38.45 21.31
CA SER A 3 -29.52 -38.13 20.09
C SER A 3 -28.04 -37.88 20.40
N MET A 4 -27.16 -38.70 19.82
CA MET A 4 -25.71 -38.62 19.99
C MET A 4 -25.17 -37.52 19.04
N ARG A 5 -25.07 -36.29 19.55
CA ARG A 5 -24.51 -35.14 18.81
C ARG A 5 -23.01 -35.33 18.62
N SER A 6 -22.62 -35.61 17.38
CA SER A 6 -21.25 -35.60 16.89
C SER A 6 -20.61 -34.22 17.12
N ARG A 7 -19.70 -34.13 18.10
CA ARG A 7 -18.93 -32.90 18.37
C ARG A 7 -17.90 -32.73 17.27
N LYS A 8 -18.21 -31.90 16.26
CA LYS A 8 -17.21 -31.37 15.33
C LYS A 8 -16.17 -30.60 16.15
N LYS A 9 -14.96 -31.16 16.28
CA LYS A 9 -13.78 -30.46 16.78
C LYS A 9 -13.52 -29.28 15.84
N LEU A 10 -13.83 -28.05 16.27
CA LEU A 10 -13.26 -26.86 15.64
C LEU A 10 -11.77 -26.89 15.92
N PHE A 11 -10.99 -27.32 14.93
CA PHE A 11 -9.57 -27.02 14.91
C PHE A 11 -9.45 -25.51 14.66
N LEU A 12 -9.17 -24.77 15.73
CA LEU A 12 -8.67 -23.41 15.63
C LEU A 12 -7.27 -23.53 15.02
N VAL A 13 -7.17 -23.48 13.69
CA VAL A 13 -5.90 -23.24 13.03
C VAL A 13 -5.53 -21.82 13.41
N SER A 14 -4.63 -21.67 14.37
CA SER A 14 -3.96 -20.39 14.63
C SER A 14 -3.22 -20.02 13.34
N MET A 15 -3.90 -19.28 12.45
CA MET A 15 -3.24 -18.58 11.36
C MET A 15 -2.32 -17.57 12.02
N THR A 16 -1.04 -17.92 12.13
CA THR A 16 0.00 -16.96 12.48
C THR A 16 -0.01 -15.91 11.38
N PHE A 17 -0.55 -14.74 11.71
CA PHE A 17 -0.48 -13.56 10.85
C PHE A 17 0.98 -13.10 10.86
N GLU A 18 1.72 -13.42 9.81
CA GLU A 18 3.03 -12.82 9.56
C GLU A 18 2.79 -11.46 8.92
N ALA A 19 3.37 -10.42 9.53
CA ALA A 19 3.25 -9.07 9.00
C ALA A 19 3.97 -8.98 7.66
N PRO A 20 3.40 -8.31 6.65
CA PRO A 20 4.10 -8.11 5.39
C PRO A 20 5.35 -7.25 5.61
N PRO A 21 6.46 -7.54 4.90
CA PRO A 21 7.67 -6.73 4.97
C PRO A 21 7.44 -5.35 4.35
N TYR A 22 8.17 -4.34 4.83
CA TYR A 22 8.10 -2.96 4.33
C TYR A 22 8.26 -2.89 2.82
N GLU A 23 9.24 -3.61 2.28
CA GLU A 23 9.60 -3.63 0.87
C GLU A 23 8.45 -4.13 -0.02
N ALA A 24 7.62 -5.05 0.48
CA ALA A 24 6.46 -5.54 -0.26
C ALA A 24 5.37 -4.48 -0.37
N VAL A 25 5.17 -3.70 0.70
CA VAL A 25 4.16 -2.64 0.75
C VAL A 25 4.63 -1.41 -0.04
N MET A 26 5.90 -1.05 0.10
CA MET A 26 6.55 -0.03 -0.72
C MET A 26 6.46 -0.38 -2.22
N ARG A 27 6.78 -1.61 -2.60
CA ARG A 27 6.66 -2.05 -3.99
C ARG A 27 5.22 -1.96 -4.49
N ALA A 28 4.25 -2.40 -3.69
CA ALA A 28 2.83 -2.28 -4.06
C ALA A 28 2.41 -0.82 -4.24
N ALA A 29 2.89 0.09 -3.39
CA ALA A 29 2.63 1.52 -3.52
C ALA A 29 3.16 2.08 -4.85
N ILE A 30 4.39 1.72 -5.22
CA ILE A 30 5.01 2.15 -6.48
C ILE A 30 4.27 1.58 -7.68
N GLU A 31 3.89 0.29 -7.64
CA GLU A 31 3.09 -0.35 -8.69
C GLU A 31 1.72 0.35 -8.88
N ILE A 32 1.04 0.68 -7.78
CA ILE A 32 -0.20 1.47 -7.82
C ILE A 32 0.02 2.81 -8.51
N LEU A 33 1.08 3.54 -8.14
CA LEU A 33 1.38 4.85 -8.73
C LEU A 33 1.72 4.73 -10.23
N ASP A 34 2.44 3.68 -10.62
CA ASP A 34 2.76 3.35 -12.02
C ASP A 34 1.48 3.09 -12.84
N ASP A 35 0.53 2.34 -12.28
CA ASP A 35 -0.76 2.03 -12.91
C ASP A 35 -1.67 3.27 -13.02
N LEU A 36 -1.56 4.21 -12.09
CA LEU A 36 -2.33 5.46 -12.11
C LEU A 36 -1.87 6.42 -13.19
N VAL A 37 -0.60 6.36 -13.61
CA VAL A 37 -0.05 7.25 -14.63
C VAL A 37 0.72 6.48 -15.70
N PRO A 38 0.00 6.01 -16.73
CA PRO A 38 0.61 5.34 -17.87
C PRO A 38 1.69 6.23 -18.52
N GLY A 39 2.91 5.71 -18.63
CA GLY A 39 4.03 6.36 -19.33
C GLY A 39 5.12 6.95 -18.43
N VAL A 40 4.92 7.02 -17.11
CA VAL A 40 5.95 7.45 -16.16
C VAL A 40 7.01 6.36 -15.94
N GLU A 41 6.63 5.08 -16.09
CA GLU A 41 7.47 3.91 -15.80
C GLU A 41 8.13 3.97 -14.41
N LEU A 42 7.37 4.46 -13.42
CA LEU A 42 7.82 4.70 -12.07
C LEU A 42 8.42 3.44 -11.45
N LEU A 43 7.81 2.28 -11.69
CA LEU A 43 8.31 1.00 -11.17
C LEU A 43 9.73 0.67 -11.65
N LYS A 44 10.09 1.08 -12.88
CA LYS A 44 11.42 0.83 -13.45
C LYS A 44 12.45 1.84 -13.01
N ARG A 45 12.02 3.08 -12.69
CA ARG A 45 12.88 4.26 -12.51
C ARG A 45 13.05 4.72 -11.06
N TYR A 46 12.13 4.34 -10.17
CA TYR A 46 12.19 4.72 -8.76
C TYR A 46 13.48 4.26 -8.10
N GLY A 47 14.20 5.18 -7.44
CA GLY A 47 15.45 4.91 -6.74
C GLY A 47 16.68 4.70 -7.65
N LYS A 48 16.56 4.96 -8.96
CA LYS A 48 17.64 4.81 -9.94
C LYS A 48 18.13 6.17 -10.47
N PRO A 49 19.07 6.82 -9.78
CA PRO A 49 19.55 8.16 -10.15
C PRO A 49 20.21 8.23 -11.52
N GLU A 50 20.61 7.08 -12.09
CA GLU A 50 21.17 6.96 -13.43
C GLU A 50 20.14 7.07 -14.57
N LEU A 51 18.84 7.05 -14.27
CA LEU A 51 17.77 7.13 -15.26
C LEU A 51 17.12 8.53 -15.29
N ASP A 52 16.78 9.02 -16.48
CA ASP A 52 16.15 10.32 -16.69
C ASP A 52 14.72 10.18 -17.28
N PRO A 53 13.66 10.66 -16.60
CA PRO A 53 13.67 11.30 -15.27
C PRO A 53 13.95 10.33 -14.11
N TYR A 54 14.66 10.84 -13.10
CA TYR A 54 14.89 10.17 -11.82
C TYR A 54 13.72 10.42 -10.87
N TYR A 55 13.22 9.34 -10.26
CA TYR A 55 12.16 9.42 -9.25
C TYR A 55 12.67 8.94 -7.89
N SER A 56 12.33 9.69 -6.85
CA SER A 56 12.70 9.40 -5.47
C SER A 56 11.50 9.60 -4.55
N ALA A 57 11.65 9.27 -3.27
CA ALA A 57 10.61 9.55 -2.28
C ALA A 57 10.23 11.03 -2.19
N GLY A 58 11.17 11.95 -2.47
CA GLY A 58 10.90 13.39 -2.48
C GLY A 58 10.23 13.90 -3.76
N THR A 59 9.99 13.04 -4.75
CA THR A 59 9.27 13.42 -5.96
C THR A 59 7.82 13.74 -5.61
N GLU A 60 7.36 14.92 -6.05
CA GLU A 60 5.97 15.33 -5.90
C GLU A 60 5.04 14.48 -6.76
N LEU A 61 3.93 14.01 -6.18
CA LEU A 61 2.93 13.22 -6.89
C LEU A 61 2.28 14.01 -8.02
N ASP A 62 2.11 15.31 -7.82
CA ASP A 62 1.58 16.22 -8.83
C ASP A 62 2.51 16.31 -10.05
N SER A 63 3.84 16.26 -9.86
CA SER A 63 4.84 16.28 -10.95
C SER A 63 4.74 15.08 -11.89
N ILE A 64 4.26 13.93 -11.38
CA ILE A 64 4.02 12.72 -12.15
C ILE A 64 2.55 12.57 -12.55
N GLY A 65 1.69 13.57 -12.36
CA GLY A 65 0.28 13.53 -12.77
C GLY A 65 -0.68 12.86 -11.77
N VAL A 66 -0.22 12.45 -10.59
CA VAL A 66 -1.07 11.90 -9.51
C VAL A 66 -1.49 13.03 -8.57
N ASN A 67 -2.25 14.00 -9.07
CA ASN A 67 -2.67 15.17 -8.27
C ASN A 67 -3.72 14.82 -7.19
N SER A 68 -4.06 15.79 -6.34
CA SER A 68 -5.01 15.60 -5.21
C SER A 68 -6.36 15.03 -5.64
N ASP A 69 -6.86 15.40 -6.81
CA ASP A 69 -8.15 14.89 -7.32
C ASP A 69 -8.03 13.46 -7.80
N VAL A 70 -6.94 13.11 -8.49
CA VAL A 70 -6.63 11.71 -8.85
C VAL A 70 -6.57 10.85 -7.60
N ARG A 71 -5.85 11.28 -6.56
CA ARG A 71 -5.74 10.57 -5.27
C ARG A 71 -7.12 10.37 -4.62
N LYS A 72 -7.96 11.42 -4.60
CA LYS A 72 -9.33 11.35 -4.08
C LYS A 72 -10.20 10.34 -4.83
N LEU A 73 -10.28 10.50 -6.15
CA LEU A 73 -11.15 9.70 -7.01
C LEU A 73 -10.72 8.23 -7.04
N ARG A 74 -9.40 7.98 -6.92
CA ARG A 74 -8.82 6.64 -6.96
C ARG A 74 -8.63 6.00 -5.59
N THR A 75 -8.93 6.69 -4.47
CA THR A 75 -8.79 6.13 -3.11
C THR A 75 -9.47 4.77 -2.95
N LYS A 76 -10.66 4.59 -3.53
CA LYS A 76 -11.40 3.32 -3.48
C LYS A 76 -10.69 2.20 -4.25
N LEU A 77 -10.08 2.53 -5.40
CA LEU A 77 -9.29 1.59 -6.21
C LEU A 77 -8.03 1.18 -5.43
N ILE A 78 -7.27 2.15 -4.93
CA ILE A 78 -6.06 1.92 -4.12
C ILE A 78 -6.39 1.03 -2.92
N SER A 79 -7.45 1.35 -2.17
CA SER A 79 -7.89 0.54 -1.03
C SER A 79 -8.30 -0.89 -1.42
N LYS A 80 -8.86 -1.08 -2.61
CA LYS A 80 -9.22 -2.42 -3.13
C LYS A 80 -7.96 -3.22 -3.46
N GLU A 81 -6.98 -2.61 -4.12
CA GLU A 81 -5.72 -3.26 -4.49
C GLU A 81 -4.91 -3.64 -3.25
N MET A 82 -4.78 -2.72 -2.29
CA MET A 82 -4.10 -3.01 -1.02
C MET A 82 -4.81 -4.11 -0.24
N ARG A 83 -6.14 -4.11 -0.21
CA ARG A 83 -6.91 -5.21 0.41
C ARG A 83 -6.74 -6.53 -0.35
N SER A 84 -6.62 -6.50 -1.67
CA SER A 84 -6.38 -7.70 -2.47
C SER A 84 -5.01 -8.31 -2.20
N ARG A 85 -3.99 -7.47 -1.96
CA ARG A 85 -2.61 -7.90 -1.71
C ARG A 85 -2.36 -8.32 -0.26
N PHE A 86 -2.91 -7.58 0.71
CA PHE A 86 -2.58 -7.74 2.13
C PHE A 86 -3.76 -8.17 3.00
N GLY A 87 -4.94 -8.36 2.42
CA GLY A 87 -6.11 -8.92 3.09
C GLY A 87 -6.50 -8.16 4.36
N ALA A 88 -6.55 -8.89 5.48
CA ALA A 88 -6.90 -8.36 6.79
C ALA A 88 -5.83 -7.45 7.42
N ALA A 89 -4.60 -7.44 6.87
CA ALA A 89 -3.56 -6.50 7.30
C ALA A 89 -3.93 -5.05 6.95
N TRP A 90 -4.64 -4.86 5.83
CA TRP A 90 -4.94 -3.54 5.30
C TRP A 90 -6.08 -2.84 6.07
N LEU A 91 -5.77 -1.65 6.58
CA LEU A 91 -6.72 -0.72 7.18
C LEU A 91 -7.18 0.28 6.13
N SER A 92 -8.49 0.60 6.13
CA SER A 92 -9.03 1.59 5.21
C SER A 92 -8.41 2.97 5.40
N VAL A 93 -8.21 3.68 4.29
CA VAL A 93 -7.74 5.07 4.28
C VAL A 93 -8.87 5.99 3.82
N PRO A 94 -9.22 7.03 4.61
CA PRO A 94 -10.15 8.06 4.16
C PRO A 94 -9.61 8.82 2.95
N ALA A 95 -10.49 9.25 2.05
CA ALA A 95 -10.08 10.01 0.88
C ALA A 95 -9.34 11.30 1.24
N SER A 96 -9.76 12.02 2.29
CA SER A 96 -9.07 13.24 2.75
C SER A 96 -7.60 12.99 3.08
N THR A 97 -7.31 11.94 3.85
CA THR A 97 -5.93 11.56 4.20
C THR A 97 -5.13 11.17 2.96
N MET A 98 -5.75 10.52 1.97
CA MET A 98 -5.08 10.19 0.71
C MET A 98 -4.74 11.45 -0.11
N GLN A 99 -5.59 12.47 -0.07
CA GLN A 99 -5.37 13.73 -0.79
C GLN A 99 -4.19 14.53 -0.21
N GLU A 100 -3.99 14.47 1.11
CA GLU A 100 -2.93 15.17 1.83
C GLU A 100 -1.52 14.66 1.51
N GLN A 101 -1.36 13.55 0.79
CA GLN A 101 -0.05 13.05 0.42
C GLN A 101 0.51 13.83 -0.77
N GLU A 102 1.64 14.50 -0.57
CA GLU A 102 2.24 15.38 -1.59
C GLU A 102 3.35 14.69 -2.38
N THR A 103 4.06 13.75 -1.76
CA THR A 103 5.23 13.08 -2.33
C THR A 103 5.03 11.57 -2.44
N ILE A 104 5.87 10.92 -3.24
CA ILE A 104 5.91 9.44 -3.33
C ILE A 104 6.22 8.84 -1.95
N GLY A 105 7.13 9.43 -1.19
CA GLY A 105 7.51 9.00 0.16
C GLY A 105 6.33 9.05 1.13
N ALA A 106 5.63 10.18 1.20
CA ALA A 106 4.46 10.36 2.04
C ALA A 106 3.38 9.32 1.71
N PHE A 107 3.13 9.08 0.42
CA PHE A 107 2.21 8.06 -0.03
C PHE A 107 2.62 6.64 0.40
N ILE A 108 3.88 6.25 0.21
CA ILE A 108 4.42 4.97 0.67
C ILE A 108 4.24 4.81 2.17
N ILE A 109 4.64 5.82 2.96
CA ILE A 109 4.57 5.80 4.41
C ILE A 109 3.12 5.69 4.88
N LEU A 110 2.18 6.40 4.23
CA LEU A 110 0.76 6.26 4.52
C LEU A 110 0.30 4.80 4.33
N LEU A 111 0.63 4.18 3.19
CA LEU A 111 0.23 2.81 2.91
C LEU A 111 0.88 1.80 3.87
N CYS A 112 2.16 1.99 4.20
CA CYS A 112 2.86 1.19 5.21
C CYS A 112 2.21 1.34 6.60
N GLY A 113 1.98 2.57 7.05
CA GLY A 113 1.33 2.85 8.34
C GLY A 113 -0.12 2.36 8.44
N ARG A 114 -0.76 2.09 7.30
CA ARG A 114 -2.12 1.53 7.20
C ARG A 114 -2.14 0.03 6.99
N THR A 115 -0.98 -0.61 6.93
CA THR A 115 -0.84 -2.06 6.85
C THR A 115 -0.33 -2.59 8.18
N ARG A 116 -1.13 -3.40 8.86
CA ARG A 116 -0.83 -3.90 10.21
C ARG A 116 0.48 -4.69 10.25
N GLY A 117 1.31 -4.35 11.24
CA GLY A 117 2.56 -5.06 11.52
C GLY A 117 3.75 -4.63 10.67
N VAL A 118 3.56 -3.67 9.75
CA VAL A 118 4.66 -3.13 8.95
C VAL A 118 5.46 -2.13 9.79
N ALA A 119 6.72 -2.42 10.00
CA ALA A 119 7.67 -1.47 10.58
C ALA A 119 8.28 -0.63 9.45
N VAL A 120 8.08 0.69 9.49
CA VAL A 120 8.77 1.61 8.59
C VAL A 120 10.19 1.82 9.11
N PRO A 121 11.25 1.54 8.33
CA PRO A 121 12.63 1.74 8.76
C PRO A 121 12.92 3.17 9.20
N PHE A 122 13.90 3.34 10.10
CA PHE A 122 14.35 4.67 10.51
C PHE A 122 15.09 5.36 9.35
N GLY A 123 14.80 6.64 9.12
CA GLY A 123 15.44 7.43 8.06
C GLY A 123 14.72 7.39 6.71
N GLU A 124 13.58 6.70 6.61
CA GLU A 124 12.77 6.72 5.38
C GLU A 124 12.29 8.15 5.06
N PRO A 125 12.59 8.66 3.85
CA PRO A 125 12.17 9.99 3.42
C PRO A 125 10.64 10.11 3.37
N ARG A 126 10.14 11.17 4.02
CA ARG A 126 8.72 11.55 4.04
C ARG A 126 8.39 12.46 2.88
#